data_AF-A0A929V4J2-F1
#
_entry.id   AF-A0A929V4J2-F1
#
_cell.length_a   1.000
_cell.length_b   1.000
_cell.length_c   1.000
_cell.angle_alpha   90.00
_cell.angle_beta   90.00
_cell.angle_gamma   90.00
#
_symmetry.space_group_name_H-M   'P 1'
#
loop_
_entity.id
_entity.type
_entity.pdbx_description
1 polymer ?
#
loop_
_entity_poly.entity_id
_entity_poly.type
_entity_poly.pdbx_seq_one_letter_code
_entity_poly.pdbx_strand_id
1 'polypeptide(L)'
;MSRSSTKKREQVALFAAAILVAIGGIIYELVLGAAASYLVGDSILSFSLATGVTLFGMGIGSLLVNYIKLHPATSFATNEIILGLIGGNSVMLMYLGFVFTRSHWLIFAVISLAVGICIGLEIPLLMKMFQEFGRKSSVKLFSKILALDYFGALIASLLFPLVMLPYLGLMRSAYLVAALNIGVAVLILKQMKASKIVMTISVIATMLLLGFFIYATEIEHGIDKRTYKDPVMWQQQTPYQKIVLTRYKNDTRLFLNRNLQFSSLDEARYHETLSASALSSVASPKRVLIMGGGDGLLARDVLKYPSVEHITLVDIDEVMTNLAKTNHLLTDINQRSLHDPRVSIVNQDAFQFAFSTKDKYDVVLIDLVDPSNEKLAKLYSEQLYRQIGNILTERGVMVTQATSSFFSPHAFYMVANTVKSSHPERYVTAFSVNVPSFG
;
A
#
# COMPACT_ATOMS: atom_id res chain seq x y z
N MET A 1 10.97 52.95 -3.23
CA MET A 1 10.78 51.48 -3.41
C MET A 1 9.30 51.13 -3.22
N SER A 2 8.40 51.82 -3.91
CA SER A 2 7.75 51.45 -5.19
C SER A 2 6.81 50.23 -5.10
N ARG A 3 5.50 50.52 -5.07
CA ARG A 3 4.34 49.59 -5.13
C ARG A 3 4.42 48.47 -6.19
N SER A 4 5.37 48.52 -7.14
CA SER A 4 5.53 47.49 -8.17
C SER A 4 6.26 46.23 -7.68
N SER A 5 7.18 46.35 -6.70
CA SER A 5 7.90 45.18 -6.15
C SER A 5 7.02 44.35 -5.22
N THR A 6 6.12 44.99 -4.47
CA THR A 6 5.11 44.35 -3.63
C THR A 6 4.10 43.57 -4.48
N LYS A 7 3.55 44.18 -5.54
CA LYS A 7 2.64 43.47 -6.48
C LYS A 7 3.29 42.25 -7.14
N LYS A 8 4.59 42.30 -7.46
CA LYS A 8 5.30 41.19 -8.10
C LYS A 8 5.57 40.03 -7.11
N ARG A 9 5.88 40.34 -5.85
CA ARG A 9 6.01 39.32 -4.78
C ARG A 9 4.68 38.66 -4.43
N GLU A 10 3.61 39.45 -4.33
CA GLU A 10 2.24 38.94 -4.10
C GLU A 10 1.80 37.98 -5.22
N GLN A 11 2.16 38.28 -6.47
CA GLN A 11 1.89 37.39 -7.60
C GLN A 11 2.64 36.06 -7.53
N VAL A 12 3.93 36.05 -7.20
CA VAL A 12 4.69 34.80 -7.09
C VAL A 12 4.13 33.92 -5.96
N ALA A 13 3.74 34.52 -4.83
CA ALA A 13 3.13 33.80 -3.72
C ALA A 13 1.80 33.14 -4.09
N LEU A 14 0.92 33.85 -4.80
CA LEU A 14 -0.36 33.31 -5.28
C LEU A 14 -0.20 32.19 -6.31
N PHE A 15 0.80 32.27 -7.19
CA PHE A 15 1.11 31.20 -8.14
C PHE A 15 1.70 29.97 -7.47
N ALA A 16 2.59 30.15 -6.48
CA ALA A 16 3.13 29.06 -5.68
C ALA A 16 2.03 28.37 -4.85
N ALA A 17 1.11 29.15 -4.28
CA ALA A 17 -0.07 28.65 -3.60
C ALA A 17 -0.93 27.77 -4.53
N ALA A 18 -1.20 28.21 -5.77
CA ALA A 18 -1.98 27.43 -6.73
C ALA A 18 -1.33 26.08 -7.06
N ILE A 19 0.01 26.02 -7.18
CA ILE A 19 0.73 24.75 -7.41
C ILE A 19 0.62 23.84 -6.19
N LEU A 20 0.85 24.36 -4.98
CA LEU A 20 0.77 23.57 -3.75
C LEU A 20 -0.63 22.97 -3.54
N VAL A 21 -1.66 23.74 -3.86
CA VAL A 21 -3.06 23.34 -3.74
C VAL A 21 -3.40 22.24 -4.75
N ALA A 22 -3.00 22.38 -6.02
CA ALA A 22 -3.13 21.34 -7.03
C ALA A 22 -2.41 20.04 -6.65
N ILE A 23 -1.20 20.16 -6.10
CA ILE A 23 -0.46 19.01 -5.56
C ILE A 23 -1.26 18.34 -4.43
N GLY A 24 -1.80 19.13 -3.51
CA GLY A 24 -2.55 18.62 -2.37
C GLY A 24 -3.83 17.89 -2.75
N GLY A 25 -4.62 18.42 -3.68
CA GLY A 25 -5.85 17.80 -4.16
C GLY A 25 -5.61 16.39 -4.72
N ILE A 26 -4.61 16.24 -5.60
CA ILE A 26 -4.26 14.95 -6.20
C ILE A 26 -3.65 13.99 -5.17
N ILE A 27 -2.83 14.47 -4.23
CA ILE A 27 -2.33 13.60 -3.16
C ILE A 27 -3.48 13.05 -2.32
N TYR A 28 -4.51 13.83 -1.99
CA TYR A 28 -5.65 13.31 -1.24
C TYR A 28 -6.41 12.22 -2.00
N GLU A 29 -6.62 12.40 -3.30
CA GLU A 29 -7.25 11.37 -4.14
C GLU A 29 -6.42 10.07 -4.13
N LEU A 30 -5.09 10.18 -4.30
CA LEU A 30 -4.18 9.03 -4.27
C LEU A 30 -4.12 8.36 -2.88
N VAL A 31 -4.12 9.15 -1.81
CA VAL A 31 -4.17 8.67 -0.43
C VAL A 31 -5.46 7.90 -0.17
N LEU A 32 -6.61 8.40 -0.62
CA LEU A 32 -7.90 7.72 -0.48
C LEU A 32 -7.92 6.39 -1.23
N GLY A 33 -7.47 6.37 -2.49
CA GLY A 33 -7.38 5.14 -3.29
C GLY A 33 -6.45 4.10 -2.67
N ALA A 34 -5.26 4.53 -2.20
CA ALA A 34 -4.31 3.66 -1.53
C ALA A 34 -4.83 3.14 -0.18
N ALA A 35 -5.45 4.01 0.64
CA ALA A 35 -6.05 3.61 1.90
C ALA A 35 -7.18 2.59 1.70
N ALA A 36 -8.06 2.80 0.71
CA ALA A 36 -9.10 1.83 0.39
C ALA A 36 -8.50 0.51 -0.11
N SER A 37 -7.48 0.56 -0.98
CA SER A 37 -6.80 -0.64 -1.47
C SER A 37 -6.16 -1.45 -0.35
N TYR A 38 -5.59 -0.80 0.67
CA TYR A 38 -5.00 -1.49 1.83
C TYR A 38 -6.04 -2.09 2.78
N LEU A 39 -7.23 -1.49 2.86
CA LEU A 39 -8.31 -2.00 3.72
C LEU A 39 -9.11 -3.12 3.05
N VAL A 40 -9.32 -3.04 1.74
CA VAL A 40 -10.21 -3.94 0.97
C VAL A 40 -9.44 -5.02 0.22
N GLY A 41 -8.20 -4.75 -0.21
CA GLY A 41 -7.36 -5.66 -1.00
C GLY A 41 -7.50 -5.52 -2.53
N ASP A 42 -8.60 -4.96 -3.04
CA ASP A 42 -8.79 -4.71 -4.48
C ASP A 42 -8.37 -3.28 -4.86
N SER A 43 -7.20 -3.16 -5.49
CA SER A 43 -6.67 -1.86 -5.93
C SER A 43 -7.47 -1.22 -7.06
N ILE A 44 -7.97 -1.99 -8.04
CA ILE A 44 -8.64 -1.44 -9.22
C ILE A 44 -9.97 -0.84 -8.81
N LEU A 45 -10.75 -1.58 -8.01
CA LEU A 45 -12.01 -1.10 -7.49
C LEU A 45 -11.81 0.14 -6.60
N SER A 46 -10.80 0.10 -5.72
CA SER A 46 -10.51 1.19 -4.78
C SER A 46 -10.14 2.50 -5.48
N PHE A 47 -9.20 2.47 -6.43
CA PHE A 47 -8.82 3.65 -7.19
C PHE A 47 -9.94 4.11 -8.12
N SER A 48 -10.68 3.19 -8.76
CA SER A 48 -11.78 3.54 -9.65
C SER A 48 -12.92 4.24 -8.90
N LEU A 49 -13.28 3.76 -7.71
CA LEU A 49 -14.28 4.41 -6.87
C LEU A 49 -13.75 5.72 -6.27
N ALA A 50 -12.48 5.79 -5.85
CA ALA A 50 -11.88 7.01 -5.34
C ALA A 50 -11.94 8.11 -6.41
N THR A 51 -11.43 7.85 -7.60
CA THR A 51 -11.45 8.79 -8.73
C THR A 51 -12.87 9.11 -9.17
N GLY A 52 -13.75 8.12 -9.32
CA GLY A 52 -15.13 8.35 -9.75
C GLY A 52 -15.92 9.25 -8.78
N VAL A 53 -15.85 8.95 -7.47
CA VAL A 53 -16.57 9.71 -6.44
C VAL A 53 -15.95 11.10 -6.23
N THR A 54 -14.62 11.21 -6.23
CA THR A 54 -13.93 12.50 -6.09
C THR A 54 -14.20 13.40 -7.30
N LEU A 55 -14.11 12.91 -8.54
CA LEU A 55 -14.44 13.68 -9.75
C LEU A 55 -15.89 14.15 -9.76
N PHE A 56 -16.84 13.29 -9.35
CA PHE A 56 -18.23 13.69 -9.17
C PHE A 56 -18.37 14.81 -8.12
N GLY A 57 -17.67 14.66 -6.99
CA GLY A 57 -17.55 15.70 -5.97
C GLY A 57 -16.97 17.01 -6.52
N MET A 58 -15.92 16.95 -7.34
CA MET A 58 -15.31 18.13 -7.96
C MET A 58 -16.32 18.87 -8.84
N GLY A 59 -17.14 18.14 -9.59
CA GLY A 59 -18.27 18.69 -10.35
C GLY A 59 -19.23 19.47 -9.45
N ILE A 60 -19.70 18.86 -8.35
CA ILE A 60 -20.58 19.52 -7.37
C ILE A 60 -19.92 20.76 -6.77
N GLY A 61 -18.67 20.66 -6.32
CA GLY A 61 -17.91 21.77 -5.75
C GLY A 61 -17.82 22.97 -6.70
N SER A 62 -17.52 22.70 -7.97
CA SER A 62 -17.40 23.76 -8.98
C SER A 62 -18.70 24.55 -9.18
N LEU A 63 -19.86 23.89 -9.06
CA LEU A 63 -21.18 24.50 -9.15
C LEU A 63 -21.54 25.28 -7.87
N LEU A 64 -21.17 24.75 -6.71
CA LEU A 64 -21.46 25.35 -5.40
C LEU A 64 -20.82 26.72 -5.21
N VAL A 65 -19.72 27.00 -5.92
CA VAL A 65 -19.01 28.28 -5.80
C VAL A 65 -19.88 29.50 -6.09
N ASN A 66 -20.94 29.33 -6.91
CA ASN A 66 -21.85 30.41 -7.29
C ASN A 66 -22.79 30.82 -6.15
N TYR A 67 -22.99 29.93 -5.16
CA TYR A 67 -23.82 30.20 -4.00
C TYR A 67 -23.03 30.78 -2.83
N ILE A 68 -21.69 30.79 -2.89
CA ILE A 68 -20.81 31.33 -1.86
C ILE A 68 -20.76 32.86 -1.98
N LYS A 69 -21.31 33.55 -0.96
CA LYS A 69 -21.40 35.02 -0.89
C LYS A 69 -20.20 35.70 -0.20
N LEU A 70 -19.31 34.92 0.40
CA LEU A 70 -18.11 35.42 1.08
C LEU A 70 -17.08 35.93 0.07
N HIS A 71 -16.18 36.82 0.52
CA HIS A 71 -15.13 37.40 -0.30
C HIS A 71 -14.24 36.27 -0.86
N PRO A 72 -13.90 36.22 -2.17
CA PRO A 72 -13.29 35.06 -2.82
C PRO A 72 -12.07 34.50 -2.10
N ALA A 73 -11.18 35.37 -1.64
CA ALA A 73 -9.95 34.93 -0.97
C ALA A 73 -10.18 34.45 0.48
N THR A 74 -11.22 34.94 1.18
CA THR A 74 -11.66 34.34 2.46
C THR A 74 -12.33 32.98 2.25
N SER A 75 -13.13 32.85 1.20
CA SER A 75 -13.75 31.59 0.80
C SER A 75 -12.69 30.55 0.42
N PHE A 76 -11.68 30.95 -0.34
CA PHE A 76 -10.56 30.09 -0.72
C PHE A 76 -9.80 29.61 0.50
N ALA A 77 -9.37 30.51 1.39
CA ALA A 77 -8.66 30.11 2.60
C ALA A 77 -9.51 29.21 3.53
N THR A 78 -10.82 29.48 3.62
CA THR A 78 -11.74 28.62 4.41
C THR A 78 -11.85 27.22 3.78
N ASN A 79 -11.93 27.14 2.45
CA ASN A 79 -11.93 25.87 1.72
C ASN A 79 -10.66 25.07 1.97
N GLU A 80 -9.48 25.70 1.90
CA GLU A 80 -8.19 25.04 2.20
C GLU A 80 -8.11 24.49 3.62
N ILE A 81 -8.69 25.20 4.59
CA ILE A 81 -8.75 24.73 5.98
C ILE A 81 -9.67 23.51 6.09
N ILE A 82 -10.85 23.56 5.47
CA ILE A 82 -11.81 22.45 5.49
C ILE A 82 -11.21 21.24 4.78
N LEU A 83 -10.63 21.43 3.60
CA LEU A 83 -9.94 20.39 2.83
C LEU A 83 -8.78 19.79 3.63
N GLY A 84 -7.97 20.63 4.28
CA GLY A 84 -6.89 20.17 5.16
C GLY A 84 -7.41 19.30 6.31
N LEU A 85 -8.49 19.72 6.96
CA LEU A 85 -9.06 18.96 8.08
C LEU A 85 -9.69 17.64 7.63
N ILE A 86 -10.49 17.64 6.57
CA ILE A 86 -11.16 16.44 6.05
C ILE A 86 -10.14 15.50 5.42
N GLY A 87 -9.31 16.02 4.52
CA GLY A 87 -8.28 15.27 3.81
C GLY A 87 -7.19 14.74 4.76
N GLY A 88 -6.71 15.55 5.70
CA GLY A 88 -5.70 15.13 6.68
C GLY A 88 -6.18 14.00 7.59
N ASN A 89 -7.45 14.04 8.01
CA ASN A 89 -8.03 12.99 8.86
C ASN A 89 -8.67 11.84 8.06
N SER A 90 -8.65 11.90 6.72
CA SER A 90 -9.33 10.92 5.85
C SER A 90 -8.89 9.48 6.14
N VAL A 91 -7.57 9.24 6.19
CA VAL A 91 -7.00 7.92 6.44
C VAL A 91 -7.39 7.42 7.83
N MET A 92 -7.27 8.27 8.86
CA MET A 92 -7.66 7.91 10.23
C MET A 92 -9.14 7.51 10.30
N LEU A 93 -10.02 8.31 9.70
CA LEU A 93 -11.47 8.05 9.68
C LEU A 93 -11.81 6.78 8.91
N MET A 94 -11.13 6.50 7.80
CA MET A 94 -11.30 5.24 7.06
C MET A 94 -10.88 4.03 7.88
N TYR A 95 -9.73 4.11 8.56
CA TYR A 95 -9.24 3.04 9.42
C TYR A 95 -10.17 2.79 10.60
N LEU A 96 -10.62 3.84 11.29
CA LEU A 96 -11.62 3.72 12.36
C LEU A 96 -12.95 3.17 11.83
N GLY A 97 -13.39 3.65 10.67
CA GLY A 97 -14.58 3.16 9.99
C GLY A 97 -14.52 1.66 9.71
N PHE A 98 -13.38 1.18 9.23
CA PHE A 98 -13.13 -0.24 8.98
C PHE A 98 -13.14 -1.07 10.27
N VAL A 99 -12.52 -0.57 11.34
CA VAL A 99 -12.44 -1.29 12.63
C VAL A 99 -13.80 -1.35 13.34
N PHE A 100 -14.57 -0.26 13.34
CA PHE A 100 -15.78 -0.15 14.16
C PHE A 100 -17.08 -0.38 13.40
N THR A 101 -17.07 -0.34 12.06
CA THR A 101 -18.30 -0.43 11.26
C THR A 101 -18.19 -1.46 10.14
N ARG A 102 -19.30 -2.13 9.83
CA ARG A 102 -19.38 -2.99 8.63
C ARG A 102 -19.50 -2.16 7.33
N SER A 103 -19.88 -0.88 7.44
CA SER A 103 -20.18 0.02 6.33
C SER A 103 -18.99 0.90 5.89
N HIS A 104 -17.79 0.34 5.90
CA HIS A 104 -16.55 0.99 5.46
C HIS A 104 -16.63 1.66 4.07
N TRP A 105 -17.33 1.06 3.11
CA TRP A 105 -17.56 1.65 1.78
C TRP A 105 -18.37 2.95 1.82
N LEU A 106 -19.35 3.06 2.73
CA LEU A 106 -20.13 4.29 2.88
C LEU A 106 -19.26 5.41 3.43
N ILE A 107 -18.44 5.12 4.44
CA ILE A 107 -17.50 6.08 5.03
C ILE A 107 -16.50 6.56 3.97
N PHE A 108 -15.93 5.62 3.21
CA PHE A 108 -15.05 5.94 2.09
C PHE A 108 -15.74 6.84 1.05
N ALA A 109 -16.96 6.53 0.63
CA ALA A 109 -17.69 7.34 -0.35
C ALA A 109 -18.00 8.75 0.18
N VAL A 110 -18.41 8.88 1.45
CA VAL A 110 -18.70 10.19 2.06
C VAL A 110 -17.44 11.04 2.16
N ILE A 111 -16.32 10.48 2.61
CA ILE A 111 -15.04 11.20 2.71
C ILE A 111 -14.55 11.59 1.32
N SER A 112 -14.57 10.67 0.36
CA SER A 112 -14.14 10.92 -1.02
C SER A 112 -14.98 12.01 -1.68
N LEU A 113 -16.29 12.00 -1.46
CA LEU A 113 -17.20 13.02 -1.97
C LEU A 113 -16.91 14.38 -1.34
N ALA A 114 -16.70 14.44 -0.02
CA ALA A 114 -16.41 15.67 0.70
C ALA A 114 -15.07 16.29 0.26
N VAL A 115 -14.02 15.47 0.13
CA VAL A 115 -12.72 15.88 -0.42
C VAL A 115 -12.89 16.38 -1.86
N GLY A 116 -13.60 15.62 -2.71
CA GLY A 116 -13.87 16.02 -4.09
C GLY A 116 -14.59 17.36 -4.20
N ILE A 117 -15.61 17.61 -3.37
CA ILE A 117 -16.33 18.90 -3.32
C ILE A 117 -15.37 20.04 -2.98
N CYS A 118 -14.49 19.85 -1.99
CA CYS A 118 -13.53 20.87 -1.59
C CYS A 118 -12.51 21.16 -2.71
N ILE A 119 -11.99 20.13 -3.38
CA ILE A 119 -11.08 20.30 -4.53
C ILE A 119 -11.80 21.03 -5.68
N GLY A 120 -13.05 20.66 -5.97
CA GLY A 120 -13.86 21.30 -7.01
C GLY A 120 -14.09 22.80 -6.83
N LEU A 121 -14.01 23.28 -5.59
CA LEU A 121 -14.14 24.70 -5.26
C LEU A 121 -12.87 25.51 -5.58
N GLU A 122 -11.70 24.88 -5.67
CA GLU A 122 -10.40 25.56 -5.73
C GLU A 122 -10.23 26.42 -6.98
N ILE A 123 -10.35 25.82 -8.18
CA ILE A 123 -10.12 26.52 -9.45
C ILE A 123 -11.08 27.71 -9.62
N PRO A 124 -12.41 27.56 -9.37
CA PRO A 124 -13.31 28.69 -9.49
C PRO A 124 -13.08 29.79 -8.43
N LEU A 125 -12.71 29.44 -7.19
CA LEU A 125 -12.35 30.42 -6.15
C LEU A 125 -11.05 31.15 -6.48
N LEU A 126 -10.03 30.44 -6.96
CA LEU A 126 -8.79 31.02 -7.47
C LEU A 126 -9.10 32.01 -8.60
N MET A 127 -9.97 31.64 -9.53
CA MET A 127 -10.37 32.51 -10.62
C MET A 127 -11.01 33.81 -10.12
N LYS A 128 -11.98 33.71 -9.21
CA LYS A 128 -12.64 34.87 -8.60
C LYS A 128 -11.61 35.76 -7.87
N MET A 129 -10.68 35.16 -7.14
CA MET A 129 -9.59 35.88 -6.44
C MET A 129 -8.66 36.61 -7.42
N PHE A 130 -8.21 35.96 -8.50
CA PHE A 130 -7.33 36.60 -9.49
C PHE A 130 -8.01 37.71 -10.29
N GLN A 131 -9.34 37.65 -10.47
CA GLN A 131 -10.10 38.72 -11.12
C GLN A 131 -10.15 39.99 -10.25
N GLU A 132 -10.29 39.85 -8.93
CA GLU A 132 -10.25 40.99 -7.98
C GLU A 132 -8.91 41.74 -8.00
N PHE A 133 -7.79 41.04 -8.24
CA PHE A 133 -6.46 41.65 -8.39
C PHE A 133 -6.24 42.39 -9.73
N GLY A 134 -7.30 42.68 -10.48
CA GLY A 134 -7.27 43.55 -11.65
C GLY A 134 -6.94 42.84 -12.97
N ARG A 135 -6.99 41.51 -13.01
CA ARG A 135 -6.98 40.77 -14.28
C ARG A 135 -8.40 40.69 -14.81
N LYS A 136 -8.71 41.40 -15.90
CA LYS A 136 -9.91 41.11 -16.69
C LYS A 136 -9.94 39.62 -16.99
N SER A 137 -11.08 38.97 -16.71
CA SER A 137 -11.34 37.57 -17.05
C SER A 137 -10.85 37.30 -18.47
N SER A 138 -9.73 36.59 -18.58
CA SER A 138 -9.14 36.26 -19.87
C SER A 138 -8.94 34.76 -19.88
N VAL A 139 -9.28 34.16 -21.02
CA VAL A 139 -8.96 32.76 -21.33
C VAL A 139 -7.51 32.44 -20.97
N LYS A 140 -6.59 33.42 -21.16
CA LYS A 140 -5.18 33.32 -20.79
C LYS A 140 -4.91 33.07 -19.30
N LEU A 141 -5.70 33.64 -18.38
CA LEU A 141 -5.56 33.37 -16.95
C LEU A 141 -6.06 31.97 -16.61
N PHE A 142 -7.19 31.57 -17.18
CA PHE A 142 -7.75 30.23 -17.02
C PHE A 142 -6.81 29.15 -17.53
N SER A 143 -6.26 29.29 -18.74
CA SER A 143 -5.26 28.37 -19.28
C SER A 143 -4.02 28.28 -18.41
N LYS A 144 -3.58 29.38 -17.77
CA LYS A 144 -2.46 29.35 -16.84
C LYS A 144 -2.77 28.58 -15.56
N ILE A 145 -3.94 28.79 -14.97
CA ILE A 145 -4.35 28.08 -13.74
C ILE A 145 -4.47 26.58 -14.03
N LEU A 146 -5.13 26.21 -15.14
CA LEU A 146 -5.22 24.81 -15.57
C LEU A 146 -3.85 24.19 -15.83
N ALA A 147 -2.93 24.93 -16.48
CA ALA A 147 -1.58 24.41 -16.68
C ALA A 147 -0.86 24.14 -15.35
N LEU A 148 -0.98 25.03 -14.37
CA LEU A 148 -0.40 24.82 -13.03
C LEU A 148 -1.03 23.61 -12.33
N ASP A 149 -2.33 23.42 -12.50
CA ASP A 149 -3.06 22.27 -11.96
C ASP A 149 -2.52 20.97 -12.54
N TYR A 150 -2.38 20.87 -13.87
CA TYR A 150 -1.80 19.70 -14.52
C TYR A 150 -0.33 19.47 -14.18
N PHE A 151 0.49 20.51 -14.04
CA PHE A 151 1.87 20.37 -13.57
C PHE A 151 1.92 19.90 -12.11
N GLY A 152 1.05 20.45 -11.26
CA GLY A 152 0.90 20.02 -9.87
C GLY A 152 0.49 18.56 -9.78
N ALA A 153 -0.47 18.12 -10.61
CA ALA A 153 -0.92 16.73 -10.68
C ALA A 153 0.20 15.76 -11.09
N LEU A 154 1.06 16.13 -12.05
CA LEU A 154 2.24 15.33 -12.41
C LEU A 154 3.23 15.24 -11.25
N ILE A 155 3.49 16.35 -10.56
CA ILE A 155 4.39 16.34 -9.40
C ILE A 155 3.80 15.45 -8.30
N ALA A 156 2.51 15.58 -7.99
CA ALA A 156 1.82 14.77 -6.99
C ALA A 156 1.85 13.28 -7.32
N SER A 157 1.54 12.91 -8.57
CA SER A 157 1.48 11.50 -9.00
C SER A 157 2.83 10.79 -8.97
N LEU A 158 3.94 11.53 -9.02
CA LEU A 158 5.29 10.99 -8.83
C LEU A 158 5.74 11.07 -7.37
N LEU A 159 5.52 12.20 -6.72
CA LEU A 159 5.96 12.47 -5.35
C LEU A 159 5.31 11.52 -4.35
N PHE A 160 4.02 11.24 -4.51
CA PHE A 160 3.29 10.37 -3.59
C PHE A 160 3.82 8.93 -3.56
N PRO A 161 3.80 8.15 -4.67
CA PRO A 161 4.22 6.75 -4.62
C PRO A 161 5.75 6.56 -4.47
N LEU A 162 6.58 7.50 -4.95
CA LEU A 162 8.04 7.33 -4.93
C LEU A 162 8.70 7.88 -3.66
N VAL A 163 8.08 8.85 -2.98
CA VAL A 163 8.70 9.53 -1.83
C VAL A 163 7.77 9.53 -0.62
N MET A 164 6.54 10.00 -0.74
CA MET A 164 5.71 10.15 0.45
C MET A 164 5.29 8.79 1.01
N LEU A 165 4.80 7.89 0.18
CA LEU A 165 4.33 6.57 0.61
C LEU A 165 5.45 5.70 1.22
N PRO A 166 6.65 5.55 0.61
CA PRO A 166 7.70 4.70 1.17
C PRO A 166 8.33 5.26 2.45
N TYR A 167 8.50 6.59 2.56
CA TYR A 167 9.22 7.20 3.68
C TYR A 167 8.31 7.72 4.81
N LEU A 168 7.11 8.20 4.48
CA LEU A 168 6.16 8.75 5.45
C LEU A 168 5.01 7.78 5.75
N GLY A 169 4.60 6.95 4.79
CA GLY A 169 3.38 6.14 4.89
C GLY A 169 2.12 6.97 4.66
N LEU A 170 0.94 6.34 4.71
CA LEU A 170 -0.33 6.97 4.32
C LEU A 170 -0.75 8.13 5.25
N MET A 171 -0.81 7.88 6.57
CA MET A 171 -1.32 8.87 7.53
C MET A 171 -0.44 10.12 7.59
N ARG A 172 0.88 9.96 7.69
CA ARG A 172 1.80 11.10 7.70
C ARG A 172 1.75 11.89 6.39
N SER A 173 1.59 11.21 5.26
CA SER A 173 1.42 11.89 3.97
C SER A 173 0.18 12.78 3.97
N ALA A 174 -0.96 12.27 4.44
CA ALA A 174 -2.20 13.03 4.54
C ALA A 174 -2.06 14.26 5.45
N TYR A 175 -1.48 14.08 6.65
CA TYR A 175 -1.28 15.19 7.59
C TYR A 175 -0.26 16.22 7.09
N LEU A 176 0.78 15.81 6.37
CA LEU A 176 1.74 16.74 5.78
C LEU A 176 1.08 17.63 4.72
N VAL A 177 0.31 17.04 3.82
CA VAL A 177 -0.46 17.82 2.82
C VAL A 177 -1.45 18.74 3.50
N ALA A 178 -2.14 18.27 4.54
CA ALA A 178 -3.05 19.09 5.32
C ALA A 178 -2.37 20.30 5.95
N ALA A 179 -1.19 20.11 6.54
CA ALA A 179 -0.40 21.20 7.09
C ALA A 179 0.03 22.21 6.00
N LEU A 180 0.41 21.74 4.80
CA LEU A 180 0.76 22.59 3.67
C LEU A 180 -0.43 23.42 3.16
N ASN A 181 -1.60 22.80 2.96
CA ASN A 181 -2.82 23.50 2.53
C ASN A 181 -3.24 24.58 3.53
N ILE A 182 -3.26 24.27 4.83
CA ILE A 182 -3.56 25.29 5.86
C ILE A 182 -2.47 26.36 5.90
N GLY A 183 -1.20 26.00 5.70
CA GLY A 183 -0.11 26.98 5.57
C GLY A 183 -0.36 27.98 4.45
N VAL A 184 -0.81 27.51 3.28
CA VAL A 184 -1.23 28.36 2.16
C VAL A 184 -2.42 29.25 2.55
N ALA A 185 -3.43 28.68 3.21
CA ALA A 185 -4.59 29.44 3.70
C ALA A 185 -4.19 30.60 4.63
N VAL A 186 -3.30 30.33 5.60
CA VAL A 186 -2.80 31.34 6.55
C VAL A 186 -2.03 32.45 5.83
N LEU A 187 -1.22 32.12 4.82
CA LEU A 187 -0.49 33.12 4.03
C LEU A 187 -1.45 34.06 3.29
N ILE A 188 -2.51 33.52 2.70
CA ILE A 188 -3.54 34.30 1.99
C ILE A 188 -4.30 35.19 2.97
N LEU A 189 -4.76 34.64 4.09
CA LEU A 189 -5.48 35.40 5.13
C LEU A 189 -4.63 36.54 5.70
N LYS A 190 -3.32 36.33 5.87
CA LYS A 190 -2.37 37.36 6.31
C LYS A 190 -2.25 38.50 5.29
N GLN A 191 -2.19 38.19 3.99
CA GLN A 191 -2.12 39.20 2.93
C GLN A 191 -3.39 40.06 2.88
N MET A 192 -4.55 39.46 3.16
CA MET A 192 -5.84 40.16 3.17
C MET A 192 -6.12 40.98 4.44
N LYS A 193 -5.23 40.94 5.45
CA LYS A 193 -5.50 41.52 6.78
C LYS A 193 -6.80 40.97 7.39
N ALA A 194 -7.02 39.66 7.28
CA ALA A 194 -8.16 38.98 7.89
C ALA A 194 -8.21 39.21 9.41
N SER A 195 -9.38 38.99 10.01
CA SER A 195 -9.56 39.19 11.45
C SER A 195 -8.60 38.31 12.25
N LYS A 196 -8.11 38.84 13.39
CA LYS A 196 -7.18 38.11 14.27
C LYS A 196 -7.75 36.75 14.69
N ILE A 197 -9.07 36.65 14.87
CA ILE A 197 -9.76 35.42 15.28
C ILE A 197 -9.58 34.30 14.24
N VAL A 198 -9.87 34.58 12.97
CA VAL A 198 -9.73 33.58 11.89
C VAL A 198 -8.28 33.13 11.76
N MET A 199 -7.34 34.08 11.88
CA MET A 199 -5.90 33.78 11.84
C MET A 199 -5.47 32.86 12.99
N THR A 200 -5.94 33.12 14.21
CA THR A 200 -5.66 32.28 15.37
C THR A 200 -6.23 30.87 15.20
N ILE A 201 -7.47 30.74 14.72
CA ILE A 201 -8.10 29.43 14.47
C ILE A 201 -7.29 28.63 13.44
N SER A 202 -6.89 29.24 12.33
CA SER A 202 -6.08 28.57 11.31
C SER A 202 -4.74 28.11 11.85
N VAL A 203 -4.04 28.95 12.64
CA VAL A 203 -2.76 28.58 13.27
C VAL A 203 -2.93 27.44 14.26
N ILE A 204 -3.99 27.45 15.08
CA ILE A 204 -4.29 26.35 16.00
C ILE A 204 -4.55 25.06 15.22
N ALA A 205 -5.34 25.12 14.15
CA ALA A 205 -5.60 23.96 13.28
C ALA A 205 -4.30 23.41 12.67
N THR A 206 -3.40 24.27 12.17
CA THR A 206 -2.07 23.84 11.67
C THR A 206 -1.27 23.14 12.76
N MET A 207 -1.19 23.73 13.96
CA MET A 207 -0.43 23.16 15.07
C MET A 207 -1.00 21.81 15.51
N LEU A 208 -2.33 21.65 15.52
CA LEU A 208 -2.99 20.38 15.82
C LEU A 208 -2.67 19.31 14.77
N LEU A 209 -2.75 19.65 13.47
CA LEU A 209 -2.41 18.71 12.40
C LEU A 209 -0.92 18.33 12.39
N LEU A 210 -0.02 19.26 12.71
CA LEU A 210 1.40 18.97 12.90
C LEU A 210 1.63 18.07 14.12
N GLY A 211 0.86 18.27 15.20
CA GLY A 211 0.81 17.36 16.33
C GLY A 211 0.40 15.95 15.89
N PHE A 212 -0.70 15.82 15.14
CA PHE A 212 -1.14 14.53 14.60
C PHE A 212 -0.14 13.92 13.62
N PHE A 213 0.57 14.72 12.83
CA PHE A 213 1.65 14.23 11.97
C PHE A 213 2.77 13.57 12.78
N ILE A 214 3.21 14.20 13.88
CA ILE A 214 4.26 13.67 14.76
C ILE A 214 3.80 12.35 15.39
N TYR A 215 2.58 12.32 15.93
CA TYR A 215 1.99 11.15 16.59
C TYR A 215 1.33 10.16 15.61
N ALA A 216 1.41 10.38 14.30
CA ALA A 216 0.66 9.58 13.32
C ALA A 216 1.04 8.10 13.40
N THR A 217 2.31 7.82 13.64
CA THR A 217 2.82 6.44 13.78
C THR A 217 2.27 5.78 15.05
N GLU A 218 2.21 6.50 16.16
CA GLU A 218 1.62 6.01 17.41
C GLU A 218 0.11 5.80 17.29
N ILE A 219 -0.59 6.68 16.56
CA ILE A 219 -2.02 6.52 16.25
C ILE A 219 -2.21 5.28 15.37
N GLU A 220 -1.40 5.12 14.31
CA GLU A 220 -1.45 3.96 13.43
C GLU A 220 -1.20 2.67 14.21
N HIS A 221 -0.15 2.65 15.05
CA HIS A 221 0.16 1.52 15.92
C HIS A 221 -0.98 1.25 16.92
N GLY A 222 -1.65 2.29 17.44
CA GLY A 222 -2.79 2.15 18.34
C GLY A 222 -4.02 1.53 17.66
N ILE A 223 -4.27 1.89 16.41
CA ILE A 223 -5.34 1.31 15.58
C ILE A 223 -4.98 -0.13 15.18
N ASP A 224 -3.73 -0.38 14.79
CA ASP A 224 -3.25 -1.71 14.42
C ASP A 224 -3.28 -2.65 15.63
N LYS A 225 -2.93 -2.19 16.84
CA LYS A 225 -3.09 -2.98 18.09
C LYS A 225 -4.53 -3.42 18.38
N ARG A 226 -5.54 -2.71 17.84
CA ARG A 226 -6.95 -3.14 17.93
C ARG A 226 -7.36 -4.04 16.76
N THR A 227 -6.58 -4.02 15.69
CA THR A 227 -6.78 -4.85 14.50
C THR A 227 -6.15 -6.24 14.70
N TYR A 228 -4.96 -6.29 15.28
CA TYR A 228 -4.30 -7.53 15.69
C TYR A 228 -4.76 -7.94 17.09
N LYS A 229 -5.18 -9.20 17.26
CA LYS A 229 -5.61 -9.73 18.57
C LYS A 229 -4.47 -9.77 19.60
N ASP A 230 -3.24 -9.92 19.13
CA ASP A 230 -2.04 -10.14 19.94
C ASP A 230 -1.08 -8.92 19.90
N PRO A 231 -0.23 -8.73 20.92
CA PRO A 231 0.76 -7.66 20.95
C PRO A 231 1.68 -7.64 19.73
N VAL A 232 1.77 -6.49 19.05
CA VAL A 232 2.74 -6.25 17.97
C VAL A 232 4.13 -6.09 18.57
N MET A 233 5.03 -7.00 18.21
CA MET A 233 6.43 -7.01 18.68
C MET A 233 7.36 -6.30 17.70
N TRP A 234 7.03 -6.34 16.41
CA TRP A 234 7.82 -5.73 15.36
C TRP A 234 6.94 -5.40 14.17
N GLN A 235 7.22 -4.30 13.48
CA GLN A 235 6.53 -3.94 12.24
C GLN A 235 7.42 -3.06 11.36
N GLN A 236 7.28 -3.23 10.05
CA GLN A 236 7.94 -2.38 9.07
C GLN A 236 7.16 -2.35 7.75
N GLN A 237 7.07 -1.17 7.14
CA GLN A 237 6.61 -1.01 5.76
C GLN A 237 7.80 -1.17 4.80
N THR A 238 7.67 -2.06 3.82
CA THR A 238 8.62 -2.24 2.71
C THR A 238 8.00 -1.73 1.41
N PRO A 239 8.77 -1.57 0.32
CA PRO A 239 8.22 -1.29 -1.00
C PRO A 239 7.24 -2.35 -1.52
N TYR A 240 7.27 -3.55 -0.95
CA TYR A 240 6.43 -4.68 -1.35
C TYR A 240 5.20 -4.85 -0.45
N GLN A 241 5.37 -4.68 0.87
CA GLN A 241 4.36 -5.05 1.85
C GLN A 241 4.62 -4.47 3.24
N LYS A 242 3.56 -4.44 4.07
CA LYS A 242 3.67 -4.21 5.50
C LYS A 242 3.89 -5.55 6.21
N ILE A 243 5.06 -5.70 6.84
CA ILE A 243 5.44 -6.89 7.61
C ILE A 243 5.15 -6.61 9.08
N VAL A 244 4.40 -7.48 9.75
CA VAL A 244 4.06 -7.35 11.18
C VAL A 244 4.27 -8.68 11.89
N LEU A 245 5.01 -8.66 13.00
CA LEU A 245 5.13 -9.78 13.92
C LEU A 245 4.34 -9.49 15.19
N THR A 246 3.45 -10.41 15.55
CA THR A 246 2.78 -10.39 16.86
C THR A 246 3.26 -11.57 17.71
N ARG A 247 3.22 -11.40 19.04
CA ARG A 247 3.47 -12.50 19.95
C ARG A 247 2.56 -12.45 21.16
N TYR A 248 1.90 -13.56 21.44
CA TYR A 248 1.19 -13.79 22.69
C TYR A 248 1.60 -15.14 23.27
N LYS A 249 2.22 -15.13 24.45
CA LYS A 249 2.82 -16.33 25.08
C LYS A 249 3.80 -17.03 24.11
N ASN A 250 3.47 -18.25 23.68
CA ASN A 250 4.26 -19.08 22.77
C ASN A 250 3.77 -19.04 21.32
N ASP A 251 2.77 -18.20 21.02
CA ASP A 251 2.25 -18.01 19.67
C ASP A 251 2.88 -16.76 19.06
N THR A 252 3.77 -16.97 18.10
CA THR A 252 4.32 -15.92 17.24
C THR A 252 3.65 -16.01 15.89
N ARG A 253 3.13 -14.87 15.40
CA ARG A 253 2.43 -14.80 14.13
C ARG A 253 3.07 -13.76 13.23
N LEU A 254 3.19 -14.11 11.96
CA LEU A 254 3.62 -13.20 10.89
C LEU A 254 2.40 -12.78 10.06
N PHE A 255 2.27 -11.48 9.83
CA PHE A 255 1.29 -10.92 8.93
C PHE A 255 1.98 -10.13 7.82
N LEU A 256 1.52 -10.33 6.59
CA LEU A 256 1.90 -9.54 5.42
C LEU A 256 0.65 -8.84 4.90
N ASN A 257 0.67 -7.51 4.87
CA ASN A 257 -0.51 -6.70 4.50
C ASN A 257 -1.79 -7.11 5.26
N ARG A 258 -1.64 -7.44 6.56
CA ARG A 258 -2.70 -7.93 7.48
C ARG A 258 -3.18 -9.36 7.25
N ASN A 259 -2.74 -10.04 6.20
CA ASN A 259 -3.04 -11.45 6.01
C ASN A 259 -2.08 -12.28 6.87
N LEU A 260 -2.64 -13.20 7.68
CA LEU A 260 -1.85 -14.13 8.47
C LEU A 260 -1.08 -15.06 7.51
N GLN A 261 0.25 -15.12 7.68
CA GLN A 261 1.10 -16.01 6.90
C GLN A 261 1.43 -17.29 7.66
N PHE A 262 1.64 -17.19 8.97
CA PHE A 262 1.80 -18.36 9.81
C PHE A 262 1.50 -18.05 11.28
N SER A 263 1.14 -19.07 12.05
CA SER A 263 1.21 -19.09 13.52
C SER A 263 2.18 -20.18 13.95
N SER A 264 3.07 -19.86 14.89
CA SER A 264 4.05 -20.82 15.41
C SER A 264 3.43 -22.03 16.12
N LEU A 265 2.12 -22.00 16.41
CA LEU A 265 1.41 -23.12 17.01
C LEU A 265 1.07 -24.22 16.01
N ASP A 266 0.92 -23.91 14.73
CA ASP A 266 0.43 -24.85 13.73
C ASP A 266 1.07 -24.76 12.34
N GLU A 267 2.03 -23.85 12.12
CA GLU A 267 2.76 -23.70 10.86
C GLU A 267 3.41 -25.00 10.36
N ALA A 268 3.83 -25.88 11.28
CA ALA A 268 4.40 -27.18 10.93
C ALA A 268 3.43 -28.01 10.08
N ARG A 269 2.11 -27.88 10.29
CA ARG A 269 1.09 -28.58 9.47
C ARG A 269 1.15 -28.13 8.02
N TYR A 270 1.46 -26.86 7.77
CA TYR A 270 1.61 -26.30 6.43
C TYR A 270 2.99 -26.65 5.84
N HIS A 271 4.09 -26.28 6.50
CA HIS A 271 5.44 -26.42 5.95
C HIS A 271 5.91 -27.88 5.86
N GLU A 272 5.58 -28.75 6.82
CA GLU A 272 5.89 -30.17 6.73
C GLU A 272 5.09 -30.84 5.61
N THR A 273 3.82 -30.46 5.44
CA THR A 273 3.00 -30.99 4.34
C THR A 273 3.55 -30.55 2.99
N LEU A 274 3.88 -29.27 2.83
CA LEU A 274 4.40 -28.71 1.58
C LEU A 274 5.76 -29.31 1.22
N SER A 275 6.68 -29.41 2.18
CA SER A 275 8.00 -30.01 1.96
C SER A 275 7.93 -31.53 1.78
N ALA A 276 7.29 -32.26 2.69
CA ALA A 276 7.30 -33.72 2.67
C ALA A 276 6.60 -34.32 1.44
N SER A 277 5.54 -33.68 0.95
CA SER A 277 4.85 -34.11 -0.27
C SER A 277 5.77 -34.09 -1.50
N ALA A 278 6.67 -33.11 -1.59
CA ALA A 278 7.64 -33.01 -2.68
C ALA A 278 8.87 -33.91 -2.46
N LEU A 279 9.53 -33.77 -1.30
CA LEU A 279 10.81 -34.43 -1.02
C LEU A 279 10.68 -35.96 -0.90
N SER A 280 9.53 -36.47 -0.45
CA SER A 280 9.29 -37.93 -0.38
C SER A 280 8.93 -38.54 -1.73
N SER A 281 8.64 -37.72 -2.73
CA SER A 281 8.28 -38.16 -4.09
C SER A 281 9.49 -38.28 -5.02
N VAL A 282 10.65 -37.80 -4.60
CA VAL A 282 11.90 -37.82 -5.38
C VAL A 282 12.91 -38.72 -4.69
N ALA A 283 13.57 -39.61 -5.43
CA ALA A 283 14.63 -40.44 -4.88
C ALA A 283 15.88 -39.58 -4.64
N SER A 284 16.26 -39.41 -3.36
CA SER A 284 17.49 -38.70 -2.94
C SER A 284 17.62 -37.27 -3.52
N PRO A 285 16.66 -36.36 -3.28
CA PRO A 285 16.70 -35.01 -3.82
C PRO A 285 17.94 -34.24 -3.31
N LYS A 286 18.66 -33.58 -4.23
CA LYS A 286 19.91 -32.85 -3.94
C LYS A 286 19.75 -31.36 -4.06
N ARG A 287 19.09 -30.88 -5.11
CA ARG A 287 18.91 -29.44 -5.41
C ARG A 287 17.45 -29.05 -5.27
N VAL A 288 17.17 -28.16 -4.33
CA VAL A 288 15.83 -27.67 -4.02
C VAL A 288 15.73 -26.18 -4.32
N LEU A 289 14.68 -25.75 -4.99
CA LEU A 289 14.32 -24.36 -5.18
C LEU A 289 13.09 -24.03 -4.34
N ILE A 290 13.16 -22.98 -3.54
CA ILE A 290 12.04 -22.39 -2.82
C ILE A 290 11.77 -21.02 -3.43
N MET A 291 10.55 -20.81 -3.94
CA MET A 291 10.07 -19.51 -4.41
C MET A 291 9.15 -18.91 -3.35
N GLY A 292 9.53 -17.77 -2.78
CA GLY A 292 8.96 -17.22 -1.57
C GLY A 292 9.60 -17.82 -0.31
N GLY A 293 8.80 -18.08 0.72
CA GLY A 293 9.27 -18.69 1.97
C GLY A 293 10.34 -17.88 2.71
N GLY A 294 10.36 -16.55 2.56
CA GLY A 294 11.37 -15.66 3.14
C GLY A 294 11.49 -15.69 4.67
N ASP A 295 10.49 -16.25 5.38
CA ASP A 295 10.53 -16.55 6.82
C ASP A 295 11.47 -17.71 7.20
N GLY A 296 11.82 -18.57 6.23
CA GLY A 296 12.75 -19.68 6.40
C GLY A 296 12.18 -20.95 7.06
N LEU A 297 10.89 -21.00 7.36
CA LEU A 297 10.25 -22.18 7.94
C LEU A 297 10.22 -23.34 6.94
N LEU A 298 9.95 -23.07 5.67
CA LEU A 298 10.02 -24.11 4.64
C LEU A 298 11.46 -24.64 4.47
N ALA A 299 12.45 -23.74 4.44
CA ALA A 299 13.86 -24.15 4.36
C ALA A 299 14.27 -25.03 5.54
N ARG A 300 13.81 -24.73 6.76
CA ARG A 300 14.03 -25.58 7.95
C ARG A 300 13.57 -27.02 7.71
N ASP A 301 12.38 -27.20 7.15
CA ASP A 301 11.82 -28.54 6.95
C ASP A 301 12.49 -29.28 5.79
N VAL A 302 12.90 -28.58 4.73
CA VAL A 302 13.72 -29.15 3.65
C VAL A 302 15.08 -29.64 4.18
N LEU A 303 15.73 -28.89 5.09
CA LEU A 303 17.04 -29.24 5.66
C LEU A 303 17.04 -30.52 6.51
N LYS A 304 15.86 -31.03 6.91
CA LYS A 304 15.70 -32.33 7.60
C LYS A 304 16.12 -33.51 6.72
N TYR A 305 16.17 -33.33 5.39
CA TYR A 305 16.52 -34.39 4.43
C TYR A 305 18.04 -34.42 4.17
N PRO A 306 18.77 -35.46 4.59
CA PRO A 306 20.24 -35.49 4.49
C PRO A 306 20.78 -35.50 3.06
N SER A 307 19.98 -35.92 2.09
CA SER A 307 20.38 -35.93 0.67
C SER A 307 20.45 -34.52 0.06
N VAL A 308 19.81 -33.53 0.69
CA VAL A 308 19.76 -32.16 0.18
C VAL A 308 21.14 -31.52 0.34
N GLU A 309 21.73 -31.17 -0.81
CA GLU A 309 23.05 -30.56 -0.93
C GLU A 309 22.96 -29.04 -1.11
N HIS A 310 21.90 -28.54 -1.79
CA HIS A 310 21.72 -27.12 -2.06
C HIS A 310 20.25 -26.71 -2.04
N ILE A 311 19.96 -25.58 -1.40
CA ILE A 311 18.66 -24.92 -1.37
C ILE A 311 18.84 -23.51 -1.91
N THR A 312 18.18 -23.17 -3.01
CA THR A 312 18.05 -21.80 -3.47
C THR A 312 16.73 -21.24 -2.97
N LEU A 313 16.76 -20.20 -2.14
CA LEU A 313 15.56 -19.49 -1.65
C LEU A 313 15.46 -18.16 -2.37
N VAL A 314 14.36 -17.93 -3.08
CA VAL A 314 14.12 -16.73 -3.89
C VAL A 314 12.95 -15.96 -3.31
N ASP A 315 13.23 -14.83 -2.65
CA ASP A 315 12.19 -13.96 -2.09
C ASP A 315 12.42 -12.52 -2.55
N ILE A 316 11.37 -11.83 -2.96
CA ILE A 316 11.49 -10.48 -3.51
C ILE A 316 11.84 -9.44 -2.43
N ASP A 317 11.49 -9.70 -1.16
CA ASP A 317 11.61 -8.74 -0.08
C ASP A 317 12.85 -9.02 0.78
N GLU A 318 13.93 -8.26 0.54
CA GLU A 318 15.17 -8.36 1.31
C GLU A 318 14.93 -8.12 2.81
N VAL A 319 13.99 -7.23 3.17
CA VAL A 319 13.68 -6.97 4.58
C VAL A 319 13.11 -8.22 5.24
N MET A 320 12.30 -9.01 4.54
CA MET A 320 11.72 -10.25 5.07
C MET A 320 12.81 -11.29 5.35
N THR A 321 13.69 -11.55 4.38
CA THR A 321 14.80 -12.52 4.56
C THR A 321 15.80 -12.08 5.62
N ASN A 322 16.13 -10.78 5.69
CA ASN A 322 17.00 -10.24 6.74
C ASN A 322 16.34 -10.34 8.13
N LEU A 323 15.04 -10.09 8.23
CA LEU A 323 14.28 -10.27 9.47
C LEU A 323 14.33 -11.73 9.94
N ALA A 324 14.12 -12.68 9.02
CA ALA A 324 14.16 -14.11 9.29
C ALA A 324 15.56 -14.62 9.69
N LYS A 325 16.63 -13.93 9.30
CA LYS A 325 18.01 -14.23 9.72
C LYS A 325 18.40 -13.61 11.06
N THR A 326 17.80 -12.50 11.46
CA THR A 326 18.34 -11.66 12.54
C THR A 326 17.41 -11.54 13.76
N ASN A 327 16.10 -11.65 13.57
CA ASN A 327 15.14 -11.47 14.65
C ASN A 327 14.87 -12.80 15.37
N HIS A 328 15.14 -12.84 16.68
CA HIS A 328 14.91 -14.02 17.54
C HIS A 328 13.51 -14.62 17.40
N LEU A 329 12.48 -13.80 17.20
CA LEU A 329 11.11 -14.27 16.99
C LEU A 329 10.95 -15.19 15.79
N LEU A 330 11.77 -15.02 14.76
CA LEU A 330 11.80 -15.89 13.58
C LEU A 330 12.93 -16.92 13.66
N THR A 331 14.13 -16.52 14.10
CA THR A 331 15.28 -17.44 14.13
C THR A 331 15.08 -18.62 15.08
N ASP A 332 14.30 -18.42 16.15
CA ASP A 332 13.98 -19.50 17.10
C ASP A 332 13.04 -20.54 16.48
N ILE A 333 12.15 -20.12 15.58
CA ILE A 333 11.11 -20.99 14.97
C ILE A 333 11.64 -21.63 13.68
N ASN A 334 12.35 -20.86 12.84
CA ASN A 334 13.01 -21.38 11.65
C ASN A 334 14.32 -22.12 11.97
N GLN A 335 14.72 -22.17 13.25
CA GLN A 335 15.91 -22.87 13.74
C GLN A 335 17.19 -22.43 13.02
N ARG A 336 17.28 -21.15 12.66
CA ARG A 336 18.39 -20.55 11.91
C ARG A 336 18.63 -21.25 10.56
N SER A 337 17.60 -21.80 9.93
CA SER A 337 17.69 -22.46 8.61
C SER A 337 18.38 -21.60 7.56
N LEU A 338 18.13 -20.28 7.56
CA LEU A 338 18.72 -19.31 6.65
C LEU A 338 20.22 -19.02 6.88
N HIS A 339 20.82 -19.61 7.92
CA HIS A 339 22.27 -19.59 8.17
C HIS A 339 22.96 -20.90 7.79
N ASP A 340 22.22 -21.93 7.41
CA ASP A 340 22.81 -23.20 6.96
C ASP A 340 23.59 -22.97 5.65
N PRO A 341 24.84 -23.46 5.53
CA PRO A 341 25.68 -23.24 4.35
C PRO A 341 25.08 -23.84 3.05
N ARG A 342 24.10 -24.73 3.16
CA ARG A 342 23.37 -25.28 2.00
C ARG A 342 22.34 -24.30 1.45
N VAL A 343 21.98 -23.24 2.18
CA VAL A 343 20.95 -22.27 1.78
C VAL A 343 21.58 -21.03 1.15
N SER A 344 21.23 -20.78 -0.11
CA SER A 344 21.56 -19.55 -0.84
C SER A 344 20.31 -18.70 -1.01
N ILE A 345 20.34 -17.47 -0.48
CA ILE A 345 19.22 -16.51 -0.59
C ILE A 345 19.46 -15.61 -1.80
N VAL A 346 18.43 -15.47 -2.63
CA VAL A 346 18.42 -14.61 -3.80
C VAL A 346 17.25 -13.63 -3.66
N ASN A 347 17.56 -12.35 -3.44
CA ASN A 347 16.54 -11.32 -3.32
C ASN A 347 16.09 -10.80 -4.69
N GLN A 348 15.18 -11.52 -5.33
CA GLN A 348 14.70 -11.24 -6.69
C GLN A 348 13.23 -11.66 -6.87
N ASP A 349 12.55 -11.08 -7.85
CA ASP A 349 11.24 -11.54 -8.31
C ASP A 349 11.32 -13.00 -8.82
N ALA A 350 10.49 -13.88 -8.24
CA ALA A 350 10.51 -15.32 -8.54
C ALA A 350 10.20 -15.64 -10.01
N PHE A 351 9.35 -14.85 -10.67
CA PHE A 351 9.09 -15.01 -12.10
C PHE A 351 10.36 -14.72 -12.89
N GLN A 352 11.03 -13.59 -12.64
CA GLN A 352 12.29 -13.27 -13.32
C GLN A 352 13.38 -14.31 -13.05
N PHE A 353 13.49 -14.81 -11.82
CA PHE A 353 14.44 -15.86 -11.47
C PHE A 353 14.18 -17.14 -12.27
N ALA A 354 12.92 -17.60 -12.34
CA ALA A 354 12.54 -18.81 -13.07
C ALA A 354 12.97 -18.79 -14.54
N PHE A 355 12.91 -17.61 -15.19
CA PHE A 355 13.28 -17.43 -16.59
C PHE A 355 14.78 -17.17 -16.82
N SER A 356 15.53 -16.80 -15.79
CA SER A 356 16.96 -16.45 -15.92
C SER A 356 17.91 -17.52 -15.39
N THR A 357 17.45 -18.38 -14.48
CA THR A 357 18.26 -19.47 -13.95
C THR A 357 18.61 -20.49 -15.04
N LYS A 358 19.85 -20.97 -15.01
CA LYS A 358 20.34 -22.06 -15.89
C LYS A 358 20.39 -23.39 -15.15
N ASP A 359 20.10 -23.38 -13.86
CA ASP A 359 20.17 -24.55 -13.00
C ASP A 359 18.94 -25.43 -13.18
N LYS A 360 19.13 -26.71 -12.86
CA LYS A 360 18.05 -27.69 -12.74
C LYS A 360 17.84 -28.06 -11.28
N TYR A 361 16.60 -28.33 -10.92
CA TYR A 361 16.19 -28.65 -9.55
C TYR A 361 15.45 -29.98 -9.50
N ASP A 362 15.73 -30.75 -8.45
CA ASP A 362 15.03 -32.00 -8.17
C ASP A 362 13.65 -31.71 -7.56
N VAL A 363 13.56 -30.64 -6.77
CA VAL A 363 12.33 -30.20 -6.14
C VAL A 363 12.19 -28.69 -6.28
N VAL A 364 10.99 -28.25 -6.68
CA VAL A 364 10.61 -26.83 -6.68
C VAL A 364 9.39 -26.65 -5.77
N LEU A 365 9.53 -25.84 -4.73
CA LEU A 365 8.47 -25.49 -3.80
C LEU A 365 8.08 -24.03 -4.03
N ILE A 366 6.81 -23.79 -4.34
CA ILE A 366 6.26 -22.45 -4.56
C ILE A 366 5.41 -22.09 -3.34
N ASP A 367 5.97 -21.22 -2.50
CA ASP A 367 5.41 -20.77 -1.22
C ASP A 367 5.20 -19.25 -1.27
N LEU A 368 4.26 -18.86 -2.12
CA LEU A 368 3.93 -17.47 -2.40
C LEU A 368 2.58 -17.10 -1.77
N VAL A 369 2.39 -15.80 -1.56
CA VAL A 369 1.12 -15.25 -1.09
C VAL A 369 0.01 -15.41 -2.12
N ASP A 370 -1.24 -15.53 -1.66
CA ASP A 370 -2.41 -15.70 -2.51
C ASP A 370 -2.51 -14.63 -3.62
N PRO A 371 -2.98 -14.99 -4.84
CA PRO A 371 -3.05 -14.11 -6.01
C PRO A 371 -4.18 -13.08 -5.90
N SER A 372 -4.05 -12.13 -4.98
CA SER A 372 -5.04 -11.08 -4.68
C SER A 372 -5.01 -9.88 -5.64
N ASN A 373 -4.00 -9.78 -6.51
CA ASN A 373 -3.88 -8.73 -7.51
C ASN A 373 -3.10 -9.22 -8.75
N GLU A 374 -3.10 -8.44 -9.84
CA GLU A 374 -2.46 -8.81 -11.10
C GLU A 374 -0.95 -9.10 -10.97
N LYS A 375 -0.23 -8.36 -10.11
CA LYS A 375 1.20 -8.57 -9.90
C LYS A 375 1.50 -9.93 -9.27
N LEU A 376 0.61 -10.43 -8.42
CA LEU A 376 0.70 -11.75 -7.80
C LEU A 376 0.12 -12.83 -8.72
N ALA A 377 -0.95 -12.54 -9.46
CA ALA A 377 -1.60 -13.48 -10.36
C ALA A 377 -0.66 -14.01 -11.47
N LYS A 378 0.31 -13.19 -11.94
CA LYS A 378 1.35 -13.67 -12.88
C LYS A 378 2.14 -14.88 -12.34
N LEU A 379 2.27 -14.99 -11.02
CA LEU A 379 2.99 -16.08 -10.35
C LEU A 379 2.18 -17.38 -10.27
N TYR A 380 0.92 -17.35 -10.72
CA TYR A 380 0.05 -18.53 -10.82
C TYR A 380 -0.35 -18.80 -12.28
N SER A 381 0.42 -18.27 -13.24
CA SER A 381 0.15 -18.36 -14.68
C SER A 381 0.68 -19.65 -15.30
N GLU A 382 0.11 -20.04 -16.45
CA GLU A 382 0.64 -21.16 -17.23
C GLU A 382 2.10 -20.96 -17.63
N GLN A 383 2.47 -19.72 -17.97
CA GLN A 383 3.82 -19.37 -18.38
C GLN A 383 4.83 -19.67 -17.27
N LEU A 384 4.51 -19.31 -16.01
CA LEU A 384 5.38 -19.65 -14.91
C LEU A 384 5.47 -21.16 -14.74
N TYR A 385 4.33 -21.86 -14.62
CA TYR A 385 4.36 -23.29 -14.37
C TYR A 385 5.06 -24.08 -15.47
N ARG A 386 4.85 -23.75 -16.75
CA ARG A 386 5.63 -24.35 -17.87
C ARG A 386 7.12 -24.11 -17.69
N GLN A 387 7.51 -22.90 -17.30
CA GLN A 387 8.91 -22.59 -17.04
C GLN A 387 9.46 -23.36 -15.83
N ILE A 388 8.66 -23.63 -14.80
CA ILE A 388 9.06 -24.51 -13.71
C ILE A 388 9.38 -25.92 -14.23
N GLY A 389 8.54 -26.47 -15.11
CA GLY A 389 8.84 -27.74 -15.78
C GLY A 389 10.17 -27.73 -16.55
N ASN A 390 10.49 -26.60 -17.18
CA ASN A 390 11.76 -26.41 -17.89
C ASN A 390 12.97 -26.32 -16.98
N ILE A 391 12.83 -26.00 -15.69
CA ILE A 391 13.94 -25.97 -14.73
C ILE A 391 13.93 -27.19 -13.78
N LEU A 392 12.95 -28.08 -13.89
CA LEU A 392 12.98 -29.37 -13.20
C LEU A 392 13.96 -30.34 -13.90
N THR A 393 14.53 -31.24 -13.10
CA THR A 393 15.15 -32.46 -13.61
C THR A 393 14.09 -33.40 -14.18
N GLU A 394 14.50 -34.43 -14.92
CA GLU A 394 13.58 -35.37 -15.59
C GLU A 394 12.61 -36.04 -14.61
N ARG A 395 13.07 -36.34 -13.39
CA ARG A 395 12.26 -36.91 -12.29
C ARG A 395 11.89 -35.89 -11.22
N GLY A 396 12.08 -34.60 -11.50
CA GLY A 396 11.85 -33.54 -10.54
C GLY A 396 10.36 -33.27 -10.31
N VAL A 397 10.04 -32.85 -9.08
CA VAL A 397 8.67 -32.57 -8.62
C VAL A 397 8.50 -31.09 -8.29
N MET A 398 7.35 -30.53 -8.64
CA MET A 398 6.92 -29.20 -8.20
C MET A 398 5.72 -29.35 -7.26
N VAL A 399 5.71 -28.57 -6.18
CA VAL A 399 4.53 -28.37 -5.33
C VAL A 399 4.31 -26.87 -5.15
N THR A 400 3.06 -26.44 -5.22
CA THR A 400 2.66 -25.03 -5.03
C THR A 400 1.57 -24.93 -3.98
N GLN A 401 1.65 -23.90 -3.15
CA GLN A 401 0.50 -23.41 -2.40
C GLN A 401 -0.63 -23.06 -3.38
N ALA A 402 -1.88 -23.34 -3.00
CA ALA A 402 -3.05 -23.19 -3.87
C ALA A 402 -4.27 -22.57 -3.17
N THR A 403 -4.08 -21.63 -2.23
CA THR A 403 -5.17 -21.01 -1.44
C THR A 403 -5.99 -22.01 -0.60
N SER A 404 -7.12 -21.58 -0.03
CA SER A 404 -7.99 -22.44 0.78
C SER A 404 -8.96 -23.28 -0.07
N SER A 405 -8.93 -24.60 0.11
CA SER A 405 -9.92 -25.50 -0.49
C SER A 405 -11.33 -25.36 0.10
N PHE A 406 -11.48 -24.69 1.25
CA PHE A 406 -12.76 -24.52 1.95
C PHE A 406 -13.31 -23.09 1.82
N PHE A 407 -12.50 -22.07 2.12
CA PHE A 407 -12.92 -20.67 2.04
C PHE A 407 -12.79 -20.07 0.64
N SER A 408 -11.94 -20.64 -0.22
CA SER A 408 -11.69 -20.13 -1.58
C SER A 408 -11.62 -21.25 -2.61
N PRO A 409 -12.63 -22.15 -2.67
CA PRO A 409 -12.56 -23.36 -3.49
C PRO A 409 -12.36 -23.05 -4.98
N HIS A 410 -12.95 -21.97 -5.49
CA HIS A 410 -12.73 -21.56 -6.88
C HIS A 410 -11.27 -21.21 -7.17
N ALA A 411 -10.61 -20.45 -6.30
CA ALA A 411 -9.19 -20.11 -6.45
C ALA A 411 -8.32 -21.38 -6.39
N PHE A 412 -8.59 -22.27 -5.43
CA PHE A 412 -7.91 -23.56 -5.32
C PHE A 412 -7.99 -24.39 -6.60
N TYR A 413 -9.20 -24.57 -7.16
CA TYR A 413 -9.37 -25.31 -8.40
C TYR A 413 -8.81 -24.58 -9.63
N MET A 414 -8.81 -23.25 -9.65
CA MET A 414 -8.16 -22.48 -10.72
C MET A 414 -6.65 -22.75 -10.74
N VAL A 415 -5.98 -22.71 -9.58
CA VAL A 415 -4.56 -23.03 -9.48
C VAL A 415 -4.29 -24.47 -9.94
N ALA A 416 -5.03 -25.45 -9.42
CA ALA A 416 -4.88 -26.85 -9.79
C ALA A 416 -5.07 -27.09 -11.30
N ASN A 417 -6.10 -26.48 -11.91
CA ASN A 417 -6.36 -26.60 -13.34
C ASN A 417 -5.29 -25.91 -14.19
N THR A 418 -4.73 -24.79 -13.71
CA THR A 418 -3.66 -24.07 -14.42
C THR A 418 -2.34 -24.85 -14.39
N VAL A 419 -2.02 -25.53 -13.29
CA VAL A 419 -0.89 -26.47 -13.23
C VAL A 419 -1.12 -27.63 -14.20
N LYS A 420 -2.32 -28.20 -14.23
CA LYS A 420 -2.68 -29.31 -15.12
C LYS A 420 -2.64 -28.93 -16.60
N SER A 421 -3.08 -27.73 -16.97
CA SER A 421 -3.01 -27.24 -18.36
C SER A 421 -1.57 -26.96 -18.79
N SER A 422 -0.69 -26.61 -17.85
CA SER A 422 0.72 -26.33 -18.11
C SER A 422 1.56 -27.59 -18.35
N HIS A 423 1.16 -28.72 -17.76
CA HIS A 423 1.88 -30.01 -17.83
C HIS A 423 0.92 -31.17 -18.10
N PRO A 424 0.27 -31.24 -19.28
CA PRO A 424 -0.73 -32.27 -19.59
C PRO A 424 -0.16 -33.70 -19.54
N GLU A 425 1.15 -33.86 -19.67
CA GLU A 425 1.89 -35.12 -19.60
C GLU A 425 2.25 -35.57 -18.18
N ARG A 426 2.10 -34.68 -17.17
CA ARG A 426 2.44 -34.98 -15.77
C ARG A 426 1.19 -35.32 -14.95
N TYR A 427 1.40 -36.15 -13.92
CA TYR A 427 0.36 -36.41 -12.94
C TYR A 427 0.26 -35.23 -11.96
N VAL A 428 -0.95 -34.67 -11.82
CA VAL A 428 -1.24 -33.54 -10.92
C VAL A 428 -2.26 -33.96 -9.89
N THR A 429 -1.90 -33.85 -8.61
CA THR A 429 -2.76 -34.16 -7.47
C THR A 429 -2.99 -32.91 -6.64
N ALA A 430 -4.26 -32.54 -6.48
CA ALA A 430 -4.67 -31.54 -5.51
C ALA A 430 -4.91 -32.23 -4.16
N PHE A 431 -4.36 -31.66 -3.10
CA PHE A 431 -4.58 -32.12 -1.73
C PHE A 431 -4.68 -30.91 -0.81
N SER A 432 -5.21 -31.10 0.39
CA SER A 432 -5.34 -30.06 1.39
C SER A 432 -5.07 -30.60 2.79
N VAL A 433 -4.66 -29.71 3.68
CA VAL A 433 -4.45 -29.97 5.10
C VAL A 433 -5.13 -28.87 5.89
N ASN A 434 -5.80 -29.24 6.98
CA ASN A 434 -6.39 -28.25 7.88
C ASN A 434 -5.28 -27.54 8.67
N VAL A 435 -5.23 -26.21 8.62
CA VAL A 435 -4.33 -25.33 9.39
C VAL A 435 -5.22 -24.40 10.22
N PRO A 436 -5.47 -24.72 11.51
CA PRO A 436 -6.48 -24.05 12.33
C PRO A 436 -6.36 -22.52 12.40
N SER A 437 -5.16 -21.97 12.36
CA SER A 437 -4.92 -20.53 12.45
C SER A 437 -5.41 -19.75 11.22
N PHE A 438 -5.60 -20.43 10.07
CA PHE A 438 -6.11 -19.83 8.84
C PHE A 438 -7.64 -19.79 8.72
N GLY A 439 -8.38 -20.31 9.71
CA GLY A 439 -9.84 -20.26 9.77
C GLY A 439 -10.47 -21.61 10.07
#